data_AF-A0A7W1YNW0-F1
#
_entry.id   AF-A0A7W1YNW0-F1
#
_cell.length_a   1.000
_cell.length_b   1.000
_cell.length_c   1.000
_cell.angle_alpha   90.00
_cell.angle_beta   90.00
_cell.angle_gamma   90.00
#
_symmetry.space_group_name_H-M   'P 1'
#
loop_
_entity.id
_entity.type
_entity.pdbx_description
1 polymer ?
#
loop_
_entity_poly.entity_id
_entity_poly.type
_entity_poly.pdbx_seq_one_letter_code
_entity_poly.pdbx_strand_id
1 'polypeptide(L)'
;MKDNGQSPQTSVSRRSFLRTGVAAAGAGAIGAALLANGLPAFAEGESGSLKRGDIDILRFLAAAEILESDLWQQYNELGGIQDSEVPGGSGNPAYTEALATLDEDMDQYIHDNTEDEISHFSFINAYLVSKGAAPVNLDQFRTLPSSQATGAQQIGRLTNLMQLTVDTSWWTSYRSRTKNPDFGDMFPQ
;
A
#
# COMPACT_ATOMS: atom_id res chain seq x y z
N MET A 1 10.82 -51.39 -39.66
CA MET A 1 11.26 -50.93 -38.33
C MET A 1 10.32 -49.82 -37.90
N LYS A 2 9.63 -49.98 -36.76
CA LYS A 2 8.89 -48.89 -36.12
C LYS A 2 9.88 -48.20 -35.19
N ASP A 3 9.97 -46.88 -35.23
CA ASP A 3 10.51 -46.14 -34.09
C ASP A 3 9.77 -44.82 -33.90
N ASN A 4 9.40 -44.59 -32.64
CA ASN A 4 8.52 -43.53 -32.15
C ASN A 4 9.35 -42.28 -31.83
N GLY A 5 9.06 -41.15 -32.47
CA GLY A 5 9.61 -39.85 -32.09
C GLY A 5 8.80 -39.18 -30.99
N GLN A 6 9.08 -39.47 -29.71
CA GLN A 6 8.64 -38.65 -28.59
C GLN A 6 9.47 -37.36 -28.53
N SER A 7 8.82 -36.20 -28.59
CA SER A 7 9.44 -34.91 -28.31
C SER A 7 9.64 -34.76 -26.79
N PRO A 8 10.86 -34.49 -26.28
CA PRO A 8 11.04 -34.20 -24.87
C PRO A 8 10.61 -32.75 -24.58
N GLN A 9 9.49 -32.60 -23.88
CA GLN A 9 9.11 -31.37 -23.18
C GLN A 9 10.15 -31.13 -22.07
N THR A 10 11.10 -30.22 -22.28
CA THR A 10 12.06 -29.81 -21.25
C THR A 10 11.35 -28.91 -20.23
N SER A 11 10.74 -29.52 -19.23
CA SER A 11 10.24 -28.80 -18.07
C SER A 11 11.42 -28.29 -17.24
N VAL A 12 11.59 -26.98 -17.19
CA VAL A 12 12.61 -26.35 -16.34
C VAL A 12 12.13 -26.44 -14.88
N SER A 13 12.79 -27.29 -14.10
CA SER A 13 12.49 -27.44 -12.67
C SER A 13 12.90 -26.20 -11.89
N ARG A 14 11.98 -25.65 -11.07
CA ARG A 14 12.22 -24.51 -10.16
C ARG A 14 13.46 -24.68 -9.28
N ARG A 15 13.81 -25.95 -8.98
CA ARG A 15 14.98 -26.32 -8.18
C ARG A 15 16.29 -26.16 -8.94
N SER A 16 16.29 -26.28 -10.27
CA SER A 16 17.45 -25.98 -11.13
C SER A 16 17.73 -24.48 -11.15
N PHE A 17 16.69 -23.65 -11.21
CA PHE A 17 16.80 -22.19 -11.24
C PHE A 17 17.46 -21.62 -9.97
N LEU A 18 17.03 -22.08 -8.79
CA LEU A 18 17.64 -21.68 -7.51
C LEU A 18 19.10 -22.13 -7.38
N ARG A 19 19.42 -23.32 -7.89
CA ARG A 19 20.77 -23.88 -7.80
C ARG A 19 21.77 -23.11 -8.69
N THR A 20 21.33 -22.64 -9.85
CA THR A 20 22.14 -21.79 -10.73
C THR A 20 22.24 -20.36 -10.20
N GLY A 21 21.18 -19.83 -9.57
CA GLY A 21 21.19 -18.49 -8.97
C GLY A 21 22.14 -18.35 -7.77
N VAL A 22 22.24 -19.37 -6.92
CA VAL A 22 23.13 -19.35 -5.74
C VAL A 22 24.61 -19.46 -6.14
N ALA A 23 24.94 -20.03 -7.30
CA ALA A 23 26.32 -20.19 -7.75
C ALA A 23 26.93 -18.93 -8.39
N ALA A 24 26.11 -17.94 -8.76
CA ALA A 24 26.54 -16.81 -9.60
C ALA A 24 26.60 -15.44 -8.90
N ALA A 25 26.21 -15.32 -7.63
CA ALA A 25 26.18 -14.01 -6.96
C ALA A 25 26.69 -14.09 -5.51
N GLY A 26 27.92 -13.61 -5.30
CA GLY A 26 28.39 -13.22 -3.97
C GLY A 26 27.57 -12.05 -3.41
N ALA A 27 27.51 -11.97 -2.08
CA ALA A 27 26.79 -10.93 -1.34
C ALA A 27 27.25 -9.53 -1.78
N GLY A 28 26.40 -8.81 -2.52
CA GLY A 28 26.65 -7.40 -2.88
C GLY A 28 26.14 -6.92 -4.23
N ALA A 29 25.72 -7.80 -5.16
CA ALA A 29 25.40 -7.40 -6.54
C ALA A 29 24.02 -7.86 -7.06
N ILE A 30 23.04 -8.09 -6.18
CA ILE A 30 21.71 -8.59 -6.59
C ILE A 30 20.99 -7.58 -7.49
N GLY A 31 21.22 -6.27 -7.35
CA GLY A 31 20.51 -5.24 -8.12
C GLY A 31 20.93 -5.06 -9.58
N ALA A 32 22.20 -5.26 -9.93
CA ALA A 32 22.70 -4.91 -11.27
C ALA A 32 22.55 -6.04 -12.30
N ALA A 33 22.67 -7.31 -11.88
CA ALA A 33 22.55 -8.46 -12.78
C ALA A 33 21.10 -8.71 -13.23
N LEU A 34 20.11 -8.33 -12.40
CA LEU A 34 18.68 -8.41 -12.73
C LEU A 34 18.25 -7.38 -13.79
N LEU A 35 18.96 -6.25 -13.91
CA LEU A 35 18.71 -5.21 -14.92
C LEU A 35 19.43 -5.46 -16.24
N ALA A 36 20.57 -6.18 -16.20
CA ALA A 36 21.38 -6.46 -17.40
C ALA A 36 20.86 -7.64 -18.23
N ASN A 37 20.21 -8.61 -17.58
CA ASN A 37 19.58 -9.76 -18.25
C ASN A 37 18.09 -9.74 -17.95
N GLY A 38 17.35 -9.04 -18.82
CA GLY A 38 15.89 -8.99 -18.76
C GLY A 38 15.30 -10.38 -18.54
N LEU A 39 14.62 -10.55 -17.41
CA LEU A 39 13.88 -11.76 -17.12
C LEU A 39 12.81 -11.94 -18.21
N PRO A 40 12.72 -13.09 -18.89
CA PRO A 40 11.55 -13.47 -19.65
C PRO A 40 10.47 -13.95 -18.65
N ALA A 41 10.14 -13.09 -17.68
CA ALA A 41 9.09 -13.33 -16.69
C ALA A 41 7.89 -12.38 -16.91
N PHE A 42 7.99 -11.46 -17.86
CA PHE A 42 6.81 -10.96 -18.54
C PHE A 42 6.54 -11.92 -19.68
N ALA A 43 5.43 -12.64 -19.59
CA ALA A 43 4.89 -13.33 -20.75
C ALA A 43 4.81 -12.31 -21.88
N GLU A 44 5.61 -12.49 -22.91
CA GLU A 44 5.44 -11.85 -24.22
C GLU A 44 4.22 -12.48 -24.90
N GLY A 45 3.09 -12.51 -24.19
CA GLY A 45 1.79 -12.58 -24.83
C GLY A 45 1.54 -11.18 -25.35
N GLU A 46 1.29 -11.05 -26.65
CA GLU A 46 1.00 -9.79 -27.34
C GLU A 46 0.39 -8.78 -26.38
N SER A 47 1.21 -7.82 -25.90
CA SER A 47 0.73 -6.84 -24.96
C SER A 47 -0.22 -5.94 -25.74
N GLY A 48 -1.51 -6.27 -25.73
CA GLY A 48 -2.53 -5.38 -26.27
C GLY A 48 -2.29 -4.01 -25.67
N SER A 49 -2.09 -3.00 -26.52
CA SER A 49 -1.96 -1.62 -26.07
C SER A 49 -3.19 -1.29 -25.22
N LEU A 50 -2.99 -0.72 -24.02
CA LEU A 50 -4.11 -0.25 -23.21
C LEU A 50 -4.97 0.71 -24.05
N LYS A 51 -6.29 0.50 -24.03
CA LYS A 51 -7.20 1.45 -24.65
C LYS A 51 -7.20 2.73 -23.82
N ARG A 52 -7.67 3.82 -24.43
CA ARG A 52 -7.81 5.10 -23.74
C ARG A 52 -8.62 4.97 -22.44
N GLY A 53 -9.72 4.22 -22.48
CA GLY A 53 -10.55 3.96 -21.30
C GLY A 53 -9.82 3.22 -20.18
N ASP A 54 -8.99 2.23 -20.52
CA ASP A 54 -8.21 1.48 -19.52
C ASP A 54 -7.19 2.41 -18.83
N ILE A 55 -6.53 3.28 -19.61
CA ILE A 55 -5.60 4.29 -19.08
C ILE A 55 -6.34 5.26 -18.16
N ASP A 56 -7.51 5.74 -18.55
CA ASP A 56 -8.28 6.70 -17.76
C ASP A 56 -8.76 6.06 -16.43
N ILE A 57 -9.17 4.78 -16.43
CA ILE A 57 -9.52 4.04 -15.19
C ILE A 57 -8.30 3.87 -14.29
N LEU A 58 -7.17 3.44 -14.83
CA LEU A 58 -5.95 3.25 -14.03
C LEU A 58 -5.46 4.58 -13.44
N ARG A 59 -5.55 5.67 -14.18
CA ARG A 59 -5.22 7.01 -13.66
C ARG A 59 -6.22 7.47 -12.60
N PHE A 60 -7.50 7.15 -12.74
CA PHE A 60 -8.49 7.45 -11.70
C PHE A 60 -8.17 6.69 -10.41
N LEU A 61 -7.89 5.38 -10.50
CA LEU A 61 -7.51 4.57 -9.34
C LEU A 61 -6.21 5.08 -8.72
N ALA A 62 -5.16 5.34 -9.50
CA ALA A 62 -3.92 5.90 -8.97
C ALA A 62 -4.13 7.25 -8.23
N ALA A 63 -5.06 8.09 -8.70
CA ALA A 63 -5.39 9.32 -7.99
C ALA A 63 -6.10 9.04 -6.66
N ALA A 64 -6.99 8.05 -6.60
CA ALA A 64 -7.63 7.61 -5.36
C ALA A 64 -6.58 7.08 -4.37
N GLU A 65 -5.70 6.17 -4.80
CA GLU A 65 -4.64 5.60 -3.96
C GLU A 65 -3.69 6.68 -3.40
N ILE A 66 -3.36 7.73 -4.18
CA ILE A 66 -2.55 8.86 -3.69
C ILE A 66 -3.28 9.65 -2.58
N LEU A 67 -4.60 9.84 -2.72
CA LEU A 67 -5.40 10.52 -1.70
C LEU A 67 -5.52 9.66 -0.43
N GLU A 68 -5.77 8.36 -0.59
CA GLU A 68 -5.85 7.42 0.53
C GLU A 68 -4.50 7.29 1.24
N SER A 69 -3.39 7.25 0.50
CA SER A 69 -2.04 7.29 1.07
C SER A 69 -1.79 8.54 1.91
N ASP A 70 -2.19 9.73 1.43
CA ASP A 70 -2.01 10.98 2.20
C ASP A 70 -2.88 11.01 3.47
N LEU A 71 -4.05 10.36 3.43
CA LEU A 71 -4.92 10.21 4.59
C LEU A 71 -4.32 9.24 5.61
N TRP A 72 -3.96 8.03 5.17
CA TRP A 72 -3.37 7.00 6.02
C TRP A 72 -2.02 7.41 6.59
N GLN A 73 -1.18 8.09 5.79
CA GLN A 73 0.09 8.61 6.28
C GLN A 73 -0.09 9.59 7.44
N GLN A 74 -1.14 10.43 7.44
CA GLN A 74 -1.42 11.30 8.58
C GLN A 74 -1.79 10.51 9.84
N TYR A 75 -2.48 9.38 9.71
CA TYR A 75 -2.72 8.47 10.84
C TYR A 75 -1.43 7.75 11.26
N ASN A 76 -0.63 7.26 10.32
CA ASN A 76 0.62 6.56 10.61
C ASN A 76 1.63 7.43 11.36
N GLU A 77 1.76 8.70 10.97
CA GLU A 77 2.61 9.68 11.65
C GLU A 77 2.31 9.83 13.14
N LEU A 78 1.07 9.53 13.55
CA LEU A 78 0.54 9.83 14.87
C LEU A 78 0.23 8.56 15.68
N GLY A 79 -0.22 7.49 15.03
CA GLY A 79 -0.75 6.30 15.68
C GLY A 79 -0.31 4.97 15.08
N GLY A 80 0.49 4.97 14.01
CA GLY A 80 1.05 3.75 13.42
C GLY A 80 2.41 3.38 13.99
N ILE A 81 2.97 2.26 13.52
CA ILE A 81 4.30 1.78 13.90
C ILE A 81 5.37 2.74 13.35
N GLN A 82 6.30 3.14 14.21
CA GLN A 82 7.38 4.08 13.86
C GLN A 82 8.64 3.30 13.48
N ASP A 83 8.75 2.91 12.21
CA ASP A 83 9.90 2.18 11.68
C ASP A 83 10.46 2.80 10.37
N SER A 84 11.18 2.00 9.58
CA SER A 84 11.77 2.43 8.31
C SER A 84 10.97 2.05 7.06
N GLU A 85 9.92 1.24 7.19
CA GLU A 85 9.09 0.78 6.07
C GLU A 85 8.18 1.91 5.60
N VAL A 86 7.48 2.56 6.54
CA VAL A 86 6.67 3.74 6.27
C VAL A 86 7.26 4.97 6.99
N PRO A 87 8.17 5.72 6.36
CA PRO A 87 8.79 6.87 7.00
C PRO A 87 7.77 8.02 7.14
N GLY A 88 7.73 8.58 8.34
CA GLY A 88 6.96 9.78 8.58
C GLY A 88 6.55 9.93 10.03
N GLY A 89 6.68 11.15 10.55
CA GLY A 89 6.22 11.50 11.88
C GLY A 89 7.11 10.99 13.01
N SER A 90 6.61 11.09 14.22
CA SER A 90 7.30 10.60 15.42
C SER A 90 6.36 9.92 16.43
N GLY A 91 5.13 9.62 16.01
CA GLY A 91 4.07 9.11 16.86
C GLY A 91 3.50 10.14 17.85
N ASN A 92 2.38 9.77 18.47
CA ASN A 92 1.72 10.51 19.53
C ASN A 92 1.22 9.52 20.61
N PRO A 93 1.93 9.39 21.75
CA PRO A 93 1.62 8.35 22.74
C PRO A 93 0.19 8.39 23.28
N ALA A 94 -0.36 9.59 23.52
CA ALA A 94 -1.73 9.74 24.02
C ALA A 94 -2.77 9.30 23.00
N TYR A 95 -2.50 9.54 21.70
CA TYR A 95 -3.36 9.08 20.63
C TYR A 95 -3.28 7.56 20.44
N THR A 96 -2.08 6.99 20.43
CA THR A 96 -1.88 5.53 20.34
C THR A 96 -2.54 4.79 21.51
N GLU A 97 -2.43 5.31 22.75
CA GLU A 97 -3.10 4.72 23.93
C GLU A 97 -4.63 4.76 23.80
N ALA A 98 -5.19 5.87 23.27
CA ALA A 98 -6.62 5.97 23.01
C ALA A 98 -7.09 5.00 21.92
N LEU A 99 -6.30 4.83 20.85
CA LEU A 99 -6.57 3.84 19.80
C LEU A 99 -6.54 2.39 20.31
N ALA A 100 -5.59 2.06 21.19
CA ALA A 100 -5.46 0.74 21.81
C ALA A 100 -6.69 0.33 22.64
N THR A 101 -7.52 1.31 23.05
CA THR A 101 -8.82 1.03 23.71
C THR A 101 -9.85 0.44 22.74
N LEU A 102 -9.73 0.76 21.44
CA LEU A 102 -10.58 0.21 20.38
C LEU A 102 -10.07 -1.17 19.94
N ASP A 103 -8.79 -1.26 19.62
CA ASP A 103 -8.14 -2.50 19.19
C ASP A 103 -6.65 -2.43 19.56
N GLU A 104 -6.10 -3.48 20.18
CA GLU A 104 -4.72 -3.49 20.65
C GLU A 104 -3.70 -3.50 19.50
N ASP A 105 -4.11 -3.96 18.31
CA ASP A 105 -3.28 -4.02 17.09
C ASP A 105 -3.61 -2.87 16.09
N MET A 106 -4.23 -1.79 16.57
CA MET A 106 -4.65 -0.67 15.70
C MET A 106 -3.47 0.04 15.03
N ASP A 107 -2.30 0.06 15.67
CA ASP A 107 -1.07 0.65 15.12
C ASP A 107 -0.57 -0.13 13.89
N GLN A 108 -0.61 -1.47 13.94
CA GLN A 108 -0.29 -2.33 12.79
C GLN A 108 -1.29 -2.11 11.65
N TYR A 109 -2.59 -2.04 11.94
CA TYR A 109 -3.60 -1.79 10.91
C TYR A 109 -3.39 -0.45 10.20
N ILE A 110 -3.09 0.61 10.95
CA ILE A 110 -2.78 1.92 10.39
C ILE A 110 -1.50 1.86 9.54
N HIS A 111 -0.46 1.21 10.05
CA HIS A 111 0.83 1.10 9.38
C HIS A 111 0.71 0.36 8.04
N ASP A 112 0.12 -0.84 8.05
CA ASP A 112 0.05 -1.71 6.88
C ASP A 112 -0.86 -1.13 5.80
N ASN A 113 -2.00 -0.54 6.16
CA ASN A 113 -2.81 0.16 5.16
C ASN A 113 -2.04 1.33 4.54
N THR A 114 -1.23 2.04 5.33
CA THR A 114 -0.41 3.12 4.77
C THR A 114 0.62 2.60 3.78
N GLU A 115 1.31 1.50 4.12
CA GLU A 115 2.25 0.85 3.21
C GLU A 115 1.54 0.35 1.94
N ASP A 116 0.39 -0.32 2.11
CA ASP A 116 -0.41 -0.87 1.03
C ASP A 116 -0.81 0.23 0.05
N GLU A 117 -1.39 1.34 0.50
CA GLU A 117 -1.80 2.41 -0.43
C GLU A 117 -0.60 3.06 -1.13
N ILE A 118 0.54 3.19 -0.45
CA ILE A 118 1.78 3.67 -1.07
C ILE A 118 2.24 2.71 -2.17
N SER A 119 2.19 1.41 -1.89
CA SER A 119 2.55 0.37 -2.83
C SER A 119 1.59 0.33 -4.02
N HIS A 120 0.28 0.53 -3.79
CA HIS A 120 -0.77 0.52 -4.80
C HIS A 120 -0.58 1.65 -5.81
N PHE A 121 -0.47 2.91 -5.37
CA PHE A 121 -0.27 4.01 -6.31
C PHE A 121 1.08 3.88 -7.05
N SER A 122 2.11 3.40 -6.35
CA SER A 122 3.45 3.21 -6.94
C SER A 122 3.40 2.17 -8.05
N PHE A 123 2.71 1.04 -7.80
CA PHE A 123 2.50 -0.01 -8.78
C PHE A 123 1.71 0.49 -9.98
N ILE A 124 0.56 1.14 -9.77
CA ILE A 124 -0.28 1.61 -10.88
C ILE A 124 0.46 2.64 -11.74
N ASN A 125 1.18 3.58 -11.11
CA ASN A 125 2.00 4.55 -11.84
C ASN A 125 3.13 3.88 -12.63
N ALA A 126 3.84 2.93 -12.05
CA ALA A 126 4.87 2.17 -12.74
C ALA A 126 4.28 1.37 -13.92
N TYR A 127 3.10 0.76 -13.73
CA TYR A 127 2.40 0.04 -14.78
C TYR A 127 1.98 0.96 -15.92
N LEU A 128 1.40 2.14 -15.63
CA LEU A 128 1.08 3.17 -16.63
C LEU A 128 2.33 3.56 -17.45
N VAL A 129 3.44 3.85 -16.78
CA VAL A 129 4.72 4.19 -17.43
C VAL A 129 5.21 3.04 -18.31
N SER A 130 5.12 1.79 -17.85
CA SER A 130 5.51 0.61 -18.64
C SER A 130 4.68 0.43 -19.92
N LYS A 131 3.48 1.03 -19.97
CA LYS A 131 2.58 1.03 -21.13
C LYS A 131 2.63 2.33 -21.94
N GLY A 132 3.58 3.22 -21.64
CA GLY A 132 3.75 4.50 -22.34
C GLY A 132 2.67 5.54 -21.99
N ALA A 133 1.90 5.32 -20.93
CA ALA A 133 0.93 6.29 -20.41
C ALA A 133 1.57 7.19 -19.34
N ALA A 134 1.02 8.40 -19.18
CA ALA A 134 1.48 9.30 -18.14
C ALA A 134 1.06 8.76 -16.75
N PRO A 135 1.94 8.85 -15.72
CA PRO A 135 1.56 8.60 -14.34
C PRO A 135 0.69 9.74 -13.79
N VAL A 136 0.19 9.53 -12.57
CA VAL A 136 -0.55 10.51 -11.78
C VAL A 136 0.37 11.13 -10.75
N ASN A 137 0.35 12.46 -10.65
CA ASN A 137 1.00 13.23 -9.60
C ASN A 137 0.02 14.34 -9.16
N LEU A 138 -0.25 14.40 -7.86
CA LEU A 138 -1.14 15.39 -7.24
C LEU A 138 -0.41 16.44 -6.40
N ASP A 139 0.93 16.50 -6.41
CA ASP A 139 1.74 17.34 -5.53
C ASP A 139 1.38 18.82 -5.63
N GLN A 140 1.01 19.30 -6.82
CA GLN A 140 0.55 20.68 -7.01
C GLN A 140 -0.69 21.04 -6.17
N PHE A 141 -1.46 20.03 -5.72
CA PHE A 141 -2.66 20.18 -4.92
C PHE A 141 -2.42 20.02 -3.42
N ARG A 142 -1.18 19.77 -2.98
CA ARG A 142 -0.76 19.67 -1.57
C ARG A 142 -0.80 21.02 -0.85
N THR A 143 -2.00 21.57 -0.75
CA THR A 143 -2.26 22.95 -0.30
C THR A 143 -2.90 23.01 1.08
N LEU A 144 -3.36 21.87 1.60
CA LEU A 144 -3.93 21.79 2.94
C LEU A 144 -2.81 21.77 3.99
N PRO A 145 -3.03 22.39 5.16
CA PRO A 145 -2.07 22.30 6.27
C PRO A 145 -2.06 20.89 6.87
N SER A 146 -0.93 20.52 7.48
CA SER A 146 -0.83 19.30 8.29
C SER A 146 -1.55 19.46 9.63
N SER A 147 -1.82 18.31 10.27
CA SER A 147 -2.24 18.25 11.68
C SER A 147 -1.34 19.10 12.59
N GLN A 148 -1.95 19.77 13.57
CA GLN A 148 -1.22 20.53 14.59
C GLN A 148 -0.78 19.67 15.77
N ALA A 149 -1.08 18.37 15.76
CA ALA A 149 -0.68 17.46 16.81
C ALA A 149 0.85 17.22 16.79
N THR A 150 1.43 17.11 17.99
CA THR A 150 2.79 16.62 18.16
C THR A 150 2.92 15.25 17.52
N GLY A 151 3.93 15.07 16.66
CA GLY A 151 4.16 13.84 15.91
C GLY A 151 3.98 13.99 14.40
N ALA A 152 3.21 14.98 13.93
CA ALA A 152 2.96 15.16 12.49
C ALA A 152 4.12 15.87 11.75
N GLN A 153 4.32 15.55 10.47
CA GLN A 153 5.44 16.02 9.64
C GLN A 153 5.41 17.51 9.25
N GLN A 154 4.32 18.24 9.51
CA GLN A 154 4.17 19.67 9.18
C GLN A 154 4.42 20.00 7.70
N ILE A 155 3.88 19.18 6.79
CA ILE A 155 3.98 19.36 5.33
C ILE A 155 2.64 19.72 4.68
N GLY A 156 2.66 20.12 3.41
CA GLY A 156 1.44 20.32 2.62
C GLY A 156 0.73 18.99 2.33
N ARG A 157 -0.60 18.95 2.51
CA ARG A 157 -1.44 17.75 2.41
C ARG A 157 -2.47 17.84 1.29
N LEU A 158 -2.92 16.67 0.85
CA LEU A 158 -4.07 16.50 -0.06
C LEU A 158 -5.38 16.29 0.70
N THR A 159 -5.27 15.72 1.89
CA THR A 159 -6.36 15.38 2.80
C THR A 159 -6.11 16.05 4.15
N ASN A 160 -7.11 16.10 5.03
CA ASN A 160 -7.01 16.93 6.23
C ASN A 160 -7.40 16.20 7.52
N LEU A 161 -6.42 15.85 8.34
CA LEU A 161 -6.60 15.38 9.71
C LEU A 161 -6.15 16.46 10.71
N MET A 162 -7.06 17.38 11.07
CA MET A 162 -6.71 18.52 11.94
C MET A 162 -6.66 18.19 13.42
N GLN A 163 -7.62 17.39 13.90
CA GLN A 163 -7.84 17.13 15.31
C GLN A 163 -7.83 15.62 15.56
N LEU A 164 -7.09 15.20 16.57
CA LEU A 164 -7.10 13.83 17.06
C LEU A 164 -8.14 13.75 18.17
N THR A 165 -9.28 13.15 17.88
CA THR A 165 -10.29 12.83 18.90
C THR A 165 -10.75 11.41 18.65
N VAL A 166 -10.51 10.53 19.62
CA VAL A 166 -11.02 9.17 19.60
C VAL A 166 -12.29 9.17 20.43
N ASP A 167 -13.44 9.08 19.76
CA ASP A 167 -14.74 8.95 20.43
C ASP A 167 -15.05 7.47 20.67
N THR A 168 -14.83 7.02 21.90
CA THR A 168 -15.14 5.66 22.34
C THR A 168 -16.59 5.49 22.79
N SER A 169 -17.40 6.56 22.90
CA SER A 169 -18.78 6.49 23.40
C SER A 169 -19.71 5.68 22.49
N TRP A 170 -19.37 5.59 21.20
CA TRP A 170 -20.11 4.80 20.21
C TRP A 170 -19.62 3.35 20.08
N TRP A 171 -18.43 3.04 20.59
CA TRP A 171 -17.77 1.75 20.41
C TRP A 171 -18.61 0.56 20.89
N THR A 172 -19.19 0.68 22.09
CA THR A 172 -20.07 -0.33 22.69
C THR A 172 -21.47 -0.29 22.06
N SER A 173 -21.88 0.87 21.57
CA SER A 173 -23.20 1.11 21.00
C SER A 173 -23.46 0.29 19.74
N TYR A 174 -22.52 0.30 18.78
CA TYR A 174 -22.63 -0.48 17.54
C TYR A 174 -22.36 -1.99 17.70
N ARG A 175 -21.80 -2.42 18.83
CA ARG A 175 -21.55 -3.85 19.12
C ARG A 175 -22.69 -4.52 19.89
N SER A 176 -23.66 -3.75 20.37
CA SER A 176 -24.78 -4.31 21.09
C SER A 176 -25.67 -5.13 20.17
N ARG A 177 -25.91 -6.39 20.55
CA ARG A 177 -26.85 -7.26 19.84
C ARG A 177 -28.32 -6.98 20.20
N THR A 178 -28.57 -6.19 21.25
CA THR A 178 -29.89 -6.03 21.86
C THR A 178 -30.32 -4.57 22.00
N LYS A 179 -29.50 -3.62 21.57
CA LYS A 179 -29.79 -2.19 21.64
C LYS A 179 -29.43 -1.53 20.32
N ASN A 180 -30.19 -0.51 19.93
CA ASN A 180 -29.92 0.30 18.75
C ASN A 180 -29.96 1.80 19.12
N PRO A 181 -28.84 2.53 18.96
CA PRO A 181 -28.82 3.97 19.23
C PRO A 181 -29.82 4.75 18.36
N ASP A 182 -30.13 4.28 17.15
CA ASP A 182 -31.09 4.93 16.24
C ASP A 182 -32.55 4.82 16.75
N PHE A 183 -32.82 3.93 17.72
CA PHE A 183 -34.12 3.76 18.37
C PHE A 183 -34.16 4.36 19.79
N GLY A 184 -33.14 5.12 20.18
CA GLY A 184 -33.10 5.84 21.45
C GLY A 184 -32.63 5.01 22.65
N ASP A 185 -32.03 3.83 22.41
CA ASP A 185 -31.46 3.02 23.48
C ASP A 185 -30.23 3.70 24.10
N MET A 186 -30.08 3.59 25.44
CA MET A 186 -28.94 4.14 26.17
C MET A 186 -27.84 3.10 26.41
N PHE A 187 -26.59 3.53 26.33
CA PHE A 187 -25.39 2.69 26.51
C PHE A 187 -24.59 3.16 27.74
N PRO A 188 -24.02 2.23 28.53
CA PRO A 188 -23.13 2.59 29.63
C PRO A 188 -21.85 3.22 29.08
N GLN A 189 -21.38 4.26 29.77
CA GLN A 189 -20.12 4.98 29.52
C GLN A 189 -19.03 4.45 30.44
#